data_AF-A0A380LMV8-F1
#
_entry.id   AF-A0A380LMV8-F1
#
_cell.length_a   1.000
_cell.length_b   1.000
_cell.length_c   1.000
_cell.angle_alpha   90.00
_cell.angle_beta   90.00
_cell.angle_gamma   90.00
#
_symmetry.space_group_name_H-M   'P 1'
#
loop_
_entity.id
_entity.type
_entity.pdbx_description
1 polymer ?
#
loop_
_entity_poly.entity_id
_entity_poly.type
_entity_poly.pdbx_seq_one_letter_code
_entity_poly.pdbx_strand_id
1 'polypeptide(L)' 'MIVEAKNLEIRDVEKRMSKKSNDEYLIVRVEDETGKAYELLDRDVENMSAYKRGIECDLTLELRLGKYTNVSILKMTIRK' A
#
# COMPACT_ATOMS: atom_id res chain seq x y z
N MET A 1 -11.45 -2.10 -10.15
CA MET A 1 -12.39 -2.45 -9.06
C MET A 1 -11.83 -1.92 -7.75
N ILE A 2 -12.67 -1.46 -6.84
CA ILE A 2 -12.23 -0.95 -5.53
C ILE A 2 -12.51 -2.02 -4.48
N VAL A 3 -11.55 -2.27 -3.59
CA VAL A 3 -11.72 -3.17 -2.45
C VAL A 3 -11.21 -2.51 -1.18
N GLU A 4 -11.72 -2.99 -0.04
CA GLU A 4 -11.24 -2.59 1.28
C GLU A 4 -10.43 -3.72 1.90
N ALA A 5 -9.23 -3.41 2.36
CA ALA A 5 -8.45 -4.28 3.23
C ALA A 5 -8.48 -3.68 4.64
N LYS A 6 -8.87 -4.50 5.62
CA LYS A 6 -9.11 -4.07 7.00
C LYS A 6 -8.13 -4.72 7.97
N ASN A 7 -7.95 -4.10 9.13
CA ASN A 7 -7.12 -4.64 10.22
C ASN A 7 -5.66 -4.86 9.78
N LEU A 8 -5.05 -3.86 9.15
CA LEU A 8 -3.66 -3.94 8.70
C LEU A 8 -2.73 -3.12 9.59
N GLU A 9 -1.53 -3.64 9.86
CA GLU A 9 -0.45 -2.88 10.50
C GLU A 9 0.59 -2.45 9.45
N ILE A 10 0.94 -1.17 9.40
CA ILE A 10 2.08 -0.70 8.59
C ILE A 10 3.38 -1.21 9.22
N ARG A 11 4.24 -1.83 8.41
CA ARG A 11 5.54 -2.37 8.86
C ARG A 11 6.72 -1.57 8.36
N ASP A 12 6.67 -1.13 7.11
CA ASP A 12 7.77 -0.44 6.44
C ASP A 12 7.28 0.29 5.19
N VAL A 13 8.05 1.26 4.71
CA VAL A 13 7.80 1.96 3.44
C VAL A 13 9.10 2.23 2.71
N GLU A 14 9.17 1.84 1.43
CA GLU A 14 10.34 2.02 0.58
C GLU A 14 9.97 2.82 -0.68
N LYS A 15 10.71 3.89 -0.98
CA LYS A 15 10.57 4.62 -2.24
C LYS A 15 11.41 3.95 -3.33
N ARG A 16 10.81 3.73 -4.50
CA ARG A 16 11.45 3.14 -5.68
C ARG A 16 11.16 3.93 -6.94
N MET A 17 11.97 3.69 -7.97
CA MET A 17 11.81 4.27 -9.31
C MET A 17 11.41 3.18 -10.31
N SER A 18 10.40 3.45 -11.12
CA SER A 18 9.91 2.55 -12.17
C SER A 18 10.92 2.49 -13.32
N LYS A 19 11.48 1.32 -13.60
CA LYS A 19 12.34 1.13 -14.78
C LYS A 19 11.62 1.33 -16.12
N LYS A 20 10.28 1.32 -16.13
CA LYS A 20 9.46 1.42 -17.35
C LYS A 20 9.05 2.85 -17.66
N SER A 21 8.69 3.60 -16.63
CA SER A 21 8.13 4.96 -16.78
C SER A 21 9.01 6.05 -16.17
N ASN A 22 10.08 5.69 -15.46
CA ASN A 22 10.91 6.61 -14.65
C ASN A 22 10.17 7.36 -13.54
N ASP A 23 8.90 7.01 -13.27
CA ASP A 23 8.14 7.58 -12.16
C ASP A 23 8.54 6.95 -10.82
N GLU A 24 8.54 7.76 -9.76
CA GLU A 24 8.69 7.27 -8.39
C GLU A 24 7.39 6.62 -7.89
N TYR A 25 7.52 5.63 -7.02
CA TYR A 25 6.40 5.00 -6.31
C TYR A 25 6.86 4.49 -4.94
N LEU A 26 5.92 4.19 -4.08
CA LEU A 26 6.16 3.59 -2.77
C LEU A 26 5.79 2.11 -2.78
N ILE A 27 6.60 1.31 -2.12
CA ILE A 27 6.23 -0.02 -1.66
C ILE A 27 5.94 0.09 -0.17
N VAL A 28 4.69 -0.13 0.19
CA VAL A 28 4.21 -0.13 1.57
C VAL A 28 4.06 -1.57 2.02
N ARG A 29 4.79 -1.95 3.08
CA ARG A 29 4.69 -3.26 3.69
C ARG A 29 3.65 -3.23 4.79
N VAL A 30 2.68 -4.13 4.71
CA VAL A 30 1.61 -4.27 5.70
C VAL A 30 1.51 -5.70 6.20
N GLU A 31 1.09 -5.87 7.44
CA GLU A 31 0.82 -7.17 8.05
C GLU A 31 -0.67 -7.28 8.39
N ASP A 32 -1.29 -8.43 8.09
CA ASP A 32 -2.67 -8.70 8.49
C ASP A 32 -2.74 -9.31 9.91
N GLU A 33 -3.97 -9.48 10.42
CA GLU A 33 -4.22 -10.08 11.74
C GLU A 33 -3.67 -11.51 11.92
N THR A 34 -3.36 -12.20 10.82
CA THR A 34 -2.76 -13.54 10.85
C THR A 34 -1.23 -13.51 10.93
N GLY A 35 -0.63 -12.31 10.96
CA GLY A 35 0.82 -12.10 10.93
C GLY A 35 1.41 -12.21 9.53
N LYS A 36 0.57 -12.25 8.47
CA LYS A 36 1.05 -12.40 7.10
C LYS A 36 1.34 -11.03 6.49
N ALA A 37 2.55 -10.89 5.94
CA ALA A 37 3.01 -9.67 5.31
C ALA A 37 2.64 -9.60 3.82
N TYR A 38 2.32 -8.39 3.35
CA TYR A 38 2.04 -8.06 1.96
C TYR A 38 2.77 -6.78 1.57
N GLU A 39 3.15 -6.69 0.29
CA GLU A 39 3.71 -5.48 -0.31
C GLU A 39 2.67 -4.86 -1.23
N LEU A 40 2.31 -3.60 -0.96
CA LEU A 40 1.32 -2.83 -1.72
C LEU A 40 2.00 -1.62 -2.35
N LEU A 41 1.55 -1.25 -3.55
CA LEU A 41 2.10 -0.12 -4.28
C LEU A 41 1.29 1.14 -4.02
N ASP A 42 1.94 2.26 -3.75
CA ASP A 42 1.33 3.59 -3.83
C ASP A 42 2.07 4.41 -4.90
N ARG A 43 1.33 5.04 -5.80
CA ARG A 43 1.91 5.90 -6.85
C ARG A 43 2.11 7.33 -6.36
N ASP A 44 1.46 7.70 -5.28
CA ASP A 44 1.61 9.00 -4.67
C ASP A 44 2.71 8.95 -3.61
N VAL A 45 3.88 9.47 -3.97
CA VAL A 45 5.04 9.49 -3.09
C VAL A 45 4.91 10.49 -1.94
N GLU A 46 3.97 11.44 -2.00
CA GLU A 46 3.73 12.40 -0.92
C GLU A 46 3.15 11.71 0.33
N ASN A 47 2.47 10.58 0.14
CA ASN A 47 1.91 9.76 1.21
C ASN A 47 2.96 9.06 2.07
N MET A 48 4.25 9.06 1.69
CA MET A 48 5.32 8.35 2.41
C MET A 48 5.36 8.69 3.90
N SER A 49 5.11 9.95 4.25
CA SER A 49 5.12 10.42 5.64
C SER A 49 3.96 9.88 6.50
N ALA A 50 2.88 9.41 5.87
CA ALA A 50 1.73 8.81 6.55
C ALA A 50 1.99 7.33 6.92
N TYR A 51 2.83 6.63 6.16
CA TYR A 51 3.15 5.23 6.39
C TYR A 51 4.23 5.08 7.47
N LYS A 52 3.81 5.05 8.74
CA LYS A 52 4.70 4.84 9.90
C LYS A 52 4.48 3.46 10.49
N ARG A 53 5.58 2.79 10.85
CA ARG A 53 5.55 1.47 11.47
C ARG A 53 4.69 1.45 12.74
N GLY A 54 3.90 0.39 12.92
CA GLY A 54 3.03 0.18 14.08
C GLY A 54 1.69 0.91 14.00
N ILE A 55 1.40 1.60 12.90
CA ILE A 55 0.06 2.17 12.67
C ILE A 55 -0.89 1.06 12.22
N GLU A 56 -1.97 0.89 12.96
CA GLU A 56 -3.12 0.10 12.53
C GLU A 56 -4.02 0.93 11.60
N CYS A 57 -4.42 0.35 10.48
CA CYS A 57 -5.16 1.07 9.44
C CYS A 57 -6.05 0.15 8.60
N ASP A 58 -6.99 0.79 7.91
CA ASP A 58 -7.71 0.23 6.78
C ASP A 58 -7.25 0.89 5.49
N LEU A 59 -7.14 0.11 4.42
CA LEU A 59 -6.71 0.58 3.11
C LEU A 59 -7.83 0.40 2.09
N THR A 60 -8.09 1.47 1.33
CA THR A 60 -8.86 1.39 0.09
C THR A 60 -7.89 1.11 -1.05
N LEU A 61 -8.08 -0.02 -1.74
CA LEU A 61 -7.19 -0.47 -2.80
C LEU A 61 -7.91 -0.45 -4.14
N GLU A 62 -7.20 0.00 -5.18
CA GLU A 62 -7.61 -0.16 -6.57
C GLU A 62 -6.98 -1.43 -7.14
N LEU A 63 -7.84 -2.37 -7.55
CA LEU A 63 -7.43 -3.54 -8.32
C LEU A 63 -7.71 -3.29 -9.79
N ARG A 64 -6.66 -3.43 -10.61
CA ARG A 64 -6.76 -3.42 -12.06
C ARG A 64 -6.41 -4.82 -12.58
N LEU A 65 -7.41 -5.47 -13.17
CA LEU A 65 -7.26 -6.77 -13.81
C LEU A 65 -6.75 -6.57 -15.25
N GLY A 66 -5.73 -7.32 -15.62
CA GLY A 66 -5.15 -7.34 -16.96
C GLY A 66 -4.37 -8.63 -17.15
N LYS A 67 -3.27 -8.61 -17.92
CA LYS A 67 -2.34 -9.76 -17.97
C LYS A 67 -1.80 -10.15 -16.58
N TYR A 68 -1.66 -9.16 -15.71
CA TYR A 68 -1.33 -9.32 -14.29
C TYR A 68 -2.31 -8.47 -13.47
N THR A 69 -2.64 -8.94 -12.28
CA THR A 69 -3.40 -8.15 -11.30
C THR A 69 -2.48 -7.10 -10.71
N ASN A 70 -2.85 -5.83 -10.86
CA ASN A 70 -2.17 -4.71 -10.20
C ASN A 70 -3.02 -4.24 -9.02
N VAL A 71 -2.38 -4.02 -7.88
CA VAL A 71 -3.00 -3.51 -6.66
C VAL A 71 -2.29 -2.22 -6.30
N SER A 72 -3.06 -1.13 -6.17
CA SER A 72 -2.54 0.17 -5.74
C SER A 72 -3.33 0.71 -4.56
N ILE A 73 -2.67 1.38 -3.63
CA ILE A 73 -3.32 2.10 -2.54
C ILE A 73 -3.94 3.38 -3.11
N LEU A 74 -5.19 3.64 -2.74
CA LEU A 74 -5.88 4.91 -3.04
C LEU A 74 -6.04 5.79 -1.79
N LYS A 75 -6.27 5.15 -0.64
CA LYS A 75 -6.54 5.86 0.60
C LYS A 75 -6.19 4.99 1.79
N MET A 76 -5.60 5.61 2.81
CA MET A 76 -5.37 5.02 4.12
C MET A 76 -6.28 5.68 5.16
N THR A 77 -6.87 4.88 6.04
CA THR A 77 -7.66 5.34 7.18
C THR A 77 -7.06 4.76 8.45
N ILE A 78 -6.53 5.62 9.33
CA ILE A 78 -5.91 5.21 10.59
C ILE A 78 -6.99 4.74 11.56
N ARG A 79 -6.75 3.60 12.21
CA ARG A 79 -7.54 3.13 13.34
C ARG A 79 -6.90 3.61 14.64
N LYS A 80 -7.72 4.13 15.55
CA LYS A 80 -7.33 4.62 16.87
C LYS A 80 -7.61 3.57 17.92
#